data_AF-A0A2R2N2F5-F1
#
_entry.id   AF-A0A2R2N2F5-F1
#
_cell.length_a   1.000
_cell.length_b   1.000
_cell.length_c   1.000
_cell.angle_alpha   90.00
_cell.angle_beta   90.00
_cell.angle_gamma   90.00
#
_symmetry.space_group_name_H-M   'P 1'
#
loop_
_entity.id
_entity.type
_entity.pdbx_description
1 polymer ?
#
loop_
_entity_poly.entity_id
_entity_poly.type
_entity_poly.pdbx_seq_one_letter_code
_entity_poly.pdbx_strand_id
1 'polypeptide(L)'
;KGIASASLAAILESRGLKVTLIKLDPYLNVDPGTMSPFQHGEVFVTDDGAETDLDLGHYERFITTRMKRSNNFTSGQIYKSVLERERRGDYLGKTVQVIPHVTNEIKEFVLKGAHATPVDVAIVEIGGT
;
A
#
# COMPACT_ATOMS: atom_id res chain seq x y z
N LYS A 1 -8.63 -3.53 -11.73
CA LYS A 1 -9.10 -3.58 -10.31
C LYS A 1 -9.08 -2.17 -9.74
N GLY A 2 -7.94 -1.47 -9.81
CA GLY A 2 -7.77 -0.01 -9.71
C GLY A 2 -9.01 0.86 -9.93
N ILE A 3 -9.47 0.98 -11.19
CA ILE A 3 -10.62 1.83 -11.54
C ILE A 3 -11.91 1.44 -10.82
N ALA A 4 -12.16 0.15 -10.58
CA ALA A 4 -13.34 -0.29 -9.84
C ALA A 4 -13.24 0.11 -8.36
N SER A 5 -12.06 -0.06 -7.74
CA SER A 5 -11.78 0.40 -6.37
C SER A 5 -11.99 1.92 -6.25
N ALA A 6 -11.44 2.69 -7.20
CA ALA A 6 -11.56 4.15 -7.25
C ALA A 6 -13.01 4.61 -7.45
N SER A 7 -13.76 3.92 -8.32
CA SER A 7 -15.18 4.22 -8.57
C SER A 7 -16.05 3.94 -7.34
N LEU A 8 -15.79 2.84 -6.62
CA LEU A 8 -16.46 2.55 -5.35
C LEU A 8 -16.17 3.62 -4.31
N ALA A 9 -14.91 4.07 -4.21
CA ALA A 9 -14.51 5.14 -3.31
C ALA A 9 -15.26 6.44 -3.62
N ALA A 10 -15.35 6.85 -4.89
CA ALA A 10 -16.09 8.03 -5.31
C ALA A 10 -17.59 7.96 -4.95
N ILE A 11 -18.19 6.78 -5.13
CA ILE A 11 -19.57 6.51 -4.72
C ILE A 11 -19.75 6.64 -3.20
N LEU A 12 -18.79 6.19 -2.40
CA LEU A 12 -18.83 6.34 -0.94
C LEU A 12 -18.62 7.80 -0.50
N GLU A 13 -17.67 8.53 -1.11
CA GLU A 13 -17.46 9.96 -0.87
C GLU A 13 -18.73 10.78 -1.23
N SER A 14 -19.42 10.44 -2.32
CA SER A 14 -20.69 11.08 -2.69
C SER A 14 -21.81 10.87 -1.66
N ARG A 15 -21.67 9.89 -0.76
CA ARG A 15 -22.57 9.64 0.37
C ARG A 15 -22.07 10.26 1.68
N GLY A 16 -21.04 11.12 1.63
CA GLY A 16 -20.50 11.84 2.77
C GLY A 16 -19.55 11.03 3.65
N LEU A 17 -19.09 9.85 3.20
CA LEU A 17 -18.09 9.06 3.93
C LEU A 17 -16.68 9.51 3.57
N LYS A 18 -15.79 9.55 4.56
CA LYS A 18 -14.35 9.74 4.35
C LYS A 18 -13.72 8.41 3.97
N VAL A 19 -13.03 8.36 2.84
CA VAL A 19 -12.48 7.12 2.29
C VAL A 19 -10.98 7.25 2.07
N THR A 20 -10.22 6.20 2.39
CA THR A 20 -8.83 6.03 1.94
C THR A 20 -8.71 4.78 1.08
N LEU A 21 -7.75 4.76 0.17
CA LEU A 21 -7.40 3.57 -0.60
C LEU A 21 -5.97 3.12 -0.28
N ILE A 22 -5.76 1.82 -0.21
CA ILE A 22 -4.45 1.22 0.03
C ILE A 22 -4.21 0.20 -1.07
N LYS A 23 -3.08 0.34 -1.77
CA LYS A 23 -2.62 -0.61 -2.77
C LYS A 23 -1.59 -1.56 -2.15
N LEU A 24 -1.85 -2.87 -2.26
CA LEU A 24 -0.88 -3.92 -1.94
C LEU A 24 -0.32 -4.51 -3.23
N ASP A 25 0.95 -4.24 -3.50
CA ASP A 25 1.65 -4.70 -4.68
C ASP A 25 2.48 -5.96 -4.41
N PRO A 26 2.31 -7.03 -5.21
CA PRO A 26 2.95 -8.31 -4.94
C PRO A 26 4.44 -8.34 -5.34
N TYR A 27 4.95 -7.33 -6.04
CA TYR A 27 6.33 -7.31 -6.51
C TYR A 27 7.34 -7.06 -5.38
N LEU A 28 8.57 -7.55 -5.58
CA LEU A 28 9.65 -7.52 -4.58
C LEU A 28 10.43 -6.21 -4.52
N ASN A 29 10.28 -5.33 -5.51
CA ASN A 29 10.86 -3.99 -5.44
C ASN A 29 10.30 -3.26 -4.21
N VAL A 30 11.18 -2.62 -3.44
CA VAL A 30 10.79 -1.88 -2.21
C VAL A 30 9.96 -0.63 -2.57
N ASP A 31 10.24 -0.07 -3.74
CA ASP A 31 9.52 1.02 -4.36
C ASP A 31 9.66 0.87 -5.89
N PRO A 32 8.77 1.50 -6.68
CA PRO A 32 8.83 1.42 -8.13
C PRO A 32 9.92 2.29 -8.75
N GLY A 33 10.69 3.06 -7.96
CA GLY A 33 11.76 3.95 -8.46
C GLY A 33 12.89 3.21 -9.19
N THR A 34 13.01 1.89 -8.97
CA THR A 34 13.96 1.01 -9.67
C THR A 34 13.38 0.34 -10.93
N MET A 35 12.09 0.52 -11.21
CA MET A 35 11.40 -0.10 -12.35
C MET A 35 11.45 0.81 -13.58
N SER A 36 11.57 0.21 -14.77
CA SER A 36 11.58 0.97 -16.02
C SER A 36 10.18 1.53 -16.31
N PRO A 37 10.00 2.86 -16.43
CA PRO A 37 8.68 3.44 -16.66
C PRO A 37 8.10 3.09 -18.03
N PHE A 38 8.96 2.77 -19.01
CA PHE A 38 8.53 2.35 -20.35
C PHE A 38 7.93 0.94 -20.37
N GLN A 39 8.29 0.10 -19.39
CA GLN A 39 7.84 -1.29 -19.34
C GLN A 39 6.75 -1.53 -18.29
N HIS A 40 6.76 -0.75 -17.20
CA HIS A 40 5.89 -0.96 -16.05
C HIS A 40 4.91 0.17 -15.80
N GLY A 41 4.93 1.23 -16.62
CA GLY A 41 4.10 2.41 -16.46
C GLY A 41 4.79 3.50 -15.65
N GLU A 42 4.13 4.66 -15.57
CA GLU A 42 4.66 5.80 -14.83
C GLU A 42 4.83 5.51 -13.33
N VAL A 43 5.75 6.23 -12.69
CA VAL A 43 5.82 6.31 -11.23
C VAL A 43 4.94 7.49 -10.81
N PHE A 44 4.03 7.27 -9.86
CA PHE A 44 3.23 8.35 -9.28
C PHE A 44 3.93 8.93 -8.05
N VAL A 45 4.08 10.25 -7.99
CA VAL A 45 4.69 10.95 -6.86
C VAL A 45 3.60 11.63 -6.05
N THR A 46 3.48 11.23 -4.78
CA THR A 46 2.51 11.81 -3.82
C THR A 46 3.00 13.15 -3.26
N ASP A 47 2.09 13.94 -2.68
CA ASP A 47 2.40 15.24 -2.07
C ASP A 47 3.44 15.15 -0.94
N ASP A 48 3.58 13.99 -0.29
CA ASP A 48 4.60 13.73 0.74
C ASP A 48 5.95 13.23 0.19
N GLY A 49 6.11 13.24 -1.13
CA GLY A 49 7.33 12.90 -1.84
C GLY A 49 7.62 11.40 -1.96
N ALA A 50 6.62 10.53 -1.76
CA ALA A 50 6.80 9.10 -2.05
C ALA A 50 6.58 8.80 -3.54
N GLU A 51 7.55 8.07 -4.11
CA GLU A 51 7.43 7.37 -5.39
C GLU A 51 6.62 6.09 -5.20
N THR A 52 5.54 5.95 -5.95
CA THR A 52 4.52 4.90 -5.76
C THR A 52 3.99 4.37 -7.09
N ASP A 53 3.24 3.27 -7.03
CA ASP A 53 2.58 2.70 -8.20
C ASP A 53 1.56 3.69 -8.81
N LEU A 54 1.41 3.64 -10.13
CA LEU A 54 0.51 4.51 -10.89
C LEU A 54 -0.96 4.45 -10.44
N ASP A 55 -1.38 3.35 -9.81
CA ASP A 55 -2.75 3.19 -9.33
C ASP A 55 -3.14 4.25 -8.30
N LEU A 56 -2.20 4.79 -7.51
CA LEU A 56 -2.49 5.89 -6.59
C LEU A 56 -2.94 7.15 -7.34
N GLY A 57 -2.37 7.40 -8.51
CA GLY A 57 -2.80 8.48 -9.39
C GLY A 57 -4.19 8.23 -9.99
N HIS A 58 -4.60 6.97 -10.18
CA HIS A 58 -6.00 6.66 -10.54
C HIS A 58 -6.94 6.99 -9.38
N TYR A 59 -6.57 6.67 -8.15
CA TYR A 59 -7.39 6.94 -6.98
C TYR A 59 -7.64 8.44 -6.81
N GLU A 60 -6.57 9.25 -6.79
CA GLU A 60 -6.67 10.71 -6.63
C GLU A 60 -7.43 11.43 -7.75
N ARG A 61 -7.54 10.82 -8.94
CA ARG A 61 -8.34 11.37 -10.03
C ARG A 61 -9.84 11.16 -9.84
N PHE A 62 -10.24 10.19 -9.02
CA PHE A 62 -11.65 9.85 -8.78
C PHE A 62 -12.19 10.41 -7.46
N ILE A 63 -11.32 10.57 -6.46
CA ILE A 63 -11.71 10.99 -5.12
C ILE A 63 -10.93 12.21 -4.64
N THR A 64 -11.46 12.88 -3.62
CA THR A 64 -10.86 14.10 -3.06
C THR A 64 -9.69 13.82 -2.12
N THR A 65 -9.64 12.63 -1.53
CA THR A 65 -8.59 12.25 -0.58
C THR A 65 -7.24 12.09 -1.28
N ARG A 66 -6.23 12.81 -0.77
CA ARG A 66 -4.84 12.70 -1.23
C ARG A 66 -4.16 11.47 -0.63
N MET A 67 -3.53 10.69 -1.50
CA MET A 67 -2.74 9.53 -1.14
C MET A 67 -1.37 9.97 -0.61
N LYS A 68 -0.80 9.14 0.24
CA LYS A 68 0.48 9.34 0.92
C LYS A 68 1.35 8.10 0.74
N ARG A 69 2.60 8.15 1.21
CA ARG A 69 3.44 6.96 1.34
C ARG A 69 2.75 5.78 2.03
N SER A 70 1.85 6.06 2.98
CA SER A 70 1.08 5.06 3.72
C SER A 70 -0.01 4.35 2.91
N ASN A 71 -0.19 4.69 1.64
CA ASN A 71 -1.24 4.16 0.77
C ASN A 71 -0.72 3.14 -0.26
N ASN A 72 0.60 2.92 -0.34
CA ASN A 72 1.20 1.94 -1.24
C ASN A 72 2.18 1.06 -0.47
N PHE A 73 1.93 -0.26 -0.49
CA PHE A 73 2.79 -1.24 0.17
C PHE A 73 3.15 -2.37 -0.77
N THR A 74 4.43 -2.75 -0.76
CA THR A 74 4.95 -3.80 -1.66
C THR A 74 5.41 -5.02 -0.86
N SER A 75 5.45 -6.19 -1.49
CA SER A 75 6.11 -7.36 -0.90
C SER A 75 7.54 -7.03 -0.49
N GLY A 76 8.27 -6.27 -1.31
CA GLY A 76 9.63 -5.81 -1.00
C GLY A 76 9.75 -5.11 0.36
N GLN A 77 8.86 -4.16 0.65
CA GLN A 77 8.84 -3.44 1.93
C GLN A 77 8.52 -4.37 3.11
N ILE A 78 7.54 -5.25 2.93
CA ILE A 78 7.12 -6.21 3.96
C ILE A 78 8.26 -7.16 4.30
N TYR A 79 8.87 -7.80 3.30
CA TYR A 79 9.99 -8.71 3.51
C TYR A 79 11.19 -8.00 4.10
N LYS A 80 11.50 -6.77 3.63
CA LYS A 80 12.57 -5.95 4.22
C LYS A 80 12.33 -5.70 5.71
N SER A 81 11.13 -5.26 6.10
CA SER A 81 10.77 -5.03 7.51
C SER A 81 10.92 -6.29 8.36
N VAL A 82 10.42 -7.43 7.87
CA VAL A 82 10.52 -8.71 8.58
C VAL A 82 11.98 -9.12 8.78
N LEU A 83 12.83 -9.00 7.76
CA LEU A 83 14.24 -9.36 7.84
C LEU A 83 15.03 -8.40 8.75
N GLU A 84 14.72 -7.11 8.74
CA GLU A 84 15.35 -6.13 9.63
C GLU A 84 15.02 -6.40 11.11
N ARG A 85 13.75 -6.75 11.42
CA ARG A 85 13.33 -7.17 12.77
C ARG A 85 14.04 -8.44 13.22
N GLU A 86 14.21 -9.39 12.30
CA GLU A 86 14.94 -10.62 12.57
C GLU A 86 16.41 -10.34 12.91
N ARG A 87 17.11 -9.54 12.10
CA ARG A 87 18.50 -9.16 12.34
C ARG A 87 18.71 -8.36 13.64
N ARG A 88 17.70 -7.59 14.07
CA ARG A 88 17.71 -6.87 15.35
C ARG A 88 17.47 -7.78 16.56
N GLY A 89 16.98 -8.99 16.35
CA GLY A 89 16.68 -9.96 17.41
C GLY A 89 15.26 -9.89 17.95
N ASP A 90 14.33 -9.20 17.29
CA ASP A 90 12.94 -9.02 17.75
C ASP A 90 12.17 -10.35 17.86
N TYR A 91 12.59 -11.37 17.10
CA TYR A 91 11.99 -12.72 17.13
C TYR A 91 12.68 -13.67 18.12
N LEU A 92 13.57 -13.15 18.99
CA LEU A 92 14.21 -13.90 20.08
C LEU A 92 14.95 -15.17 19.62
N GLY A 93 15.59 -15.10 18.44
CA GLY A 93 16.34 -16.21 17.84
C GLY A 93 15.49 -17.36 17.30
N LYS A 94 14.16 -17.21 17.27
CA LYS A 94 13.26 -18.22 16.69
C LYS A 94 13.22 -18.14 15.17
N THR A 95 12.83 -19.25 14.53
CA THR A 95 12.65 -19.30 13.07
C THR A 95 11.59 -18.32 12.61
N VAL A 96 11.94 -17.49 11.63
CA VAL A 96 11.00 -16.61 10.91
C VAL A 96 10.41 -17.36 9.73
N GLN A 97 9.11 -17.20 9.54
CA GLN A 97 8.28 -17.96 8.59
C GLN A 97 7.26 -17.04 7.93
N VAL A 98 6.79 -17.41 6.74
CA VAL A 98 5.72 -16.66 6.04
C VAL A 98 4.48 -16.51 6.92
N ILE A 99 4.02 -17.61 7.51
CA ILE A 99 2.97 -17.60 8.53
C ILE A 99 3.64 -17.96 9.88
N PRO A 100 3.49 -17.14 10.93
CA PRO A 100 2.65 -15.94 10.99
C PRO A 100 3.39 -14.64 10.62
N HIS A 101 4.72 -14.62 10.52
CA HIS A 101 5.51 -13.38 10.59
C HIS A 101 5.26 -12.43 9.41
N VAL A 102 5.34 -12.93 8.17
CA VAL A 102 5.06 -12.10 6.97
C VAL A 102 3.58 -11.72 6.92
N THR A 103 2.67 -12.66 7.19
CA THR A 103 1.22 -12.35 7.22
C THR A 103 0.82 -11.37 8.32
N ASN A 104 1.52 -11.38 9.46
CA ASN A 104 1.32 -10.39 10.51
C ASN A 104 1.82 -9.03 10.05
N GLU A 105 2.98 -8.97 9.40
CA GLU A 105 3.52 -7.71 8.88
C GLU A 105 2.61 -7.10 7.80
N ILE A 106 2.00 -7.92 6.93
CA ILE A 106 0.96 -7.47 5.98
C ILE A 106 -0.21 -6.80 6.73
N LYS A 107 -0.72 -7.44 7.80
CA LYS A 107 -1.81 -6.87 8.61
C LYS A 107 -1.41 -5.54 9.24
N GLU A 108 -0.21 -5.46 9.82
CA GLU A 108 0.31 -4.23 10.42
C GLU A 108 0.41 -3.09 9.40
N PHE A 109 0.86 -3.37 8.18
CA PHE A 109 0.94 -2.37 7.11
C PHE A 109 -0.45 -1.90 6.69
N VAL A 110 -1.41 -2.82 6.49
CA VAL A 110 -2.79 -2.46 6.18
C VAL A 110 -3.42 -1.58 7.27
N LEU A 111 -3.25 -1.97 8.54
CA LEU A 111 -3.76 -1.18 9.68
C LEU A 111 -3.08 0.19 9.75
N LYS A 112 -1.76 0.25 9.54
CA LYS A 112 -1.00 1.51 9.50
C LYS A 112 -1.53 2.44 8.41
N GLY A 113 -1.78 1.93 7.19
CA GLY A 113 -2.35 2.71 6.10
C GLY A 113 -3.78 3.19 6.42
N ALA A 114 -4.61 2.30 6.98
CA ALA A 114 -6.00 2.61 7.31
C ALA A 114 -6.13 3.65 8.44
N HIS A 115 -5.17 3.67 9.37
CA HIS A 115 -5.15 4.61 10.50
C HIS A 115 -4.25 5.83 10.27
N ALA A 116 -3.63 5.98 9.09
CA ALA A 116 -2.79 7.13 8.78
C ALA A 116 -3.56 8.46 8.76
N THR A 117 -4.86 8.40 8.47
CA THR A 117 -5.80 9.53 8.54
C THR A 117 -7.15 9.07 9.10
N PRO A 118 -7.89 9.94 9.81
CA PRO A 118 -9.24 9.60 10.26
C PRO A 118 -10.20 9.45 9.07
N VAL A 119 -10.58 8.21 8.77
CA VAL A 119 -11.52 7.84 7.69
C VAL A 119 -12.59 6.89 8.20
N ASP A 120 -13.73 6.85 7.52
CA ASP A 120 -14.84 5.94 7.82
C ASP A 120 -14.62 4.57 7.15
N VAL A 121 -14.02 4.57 5.94
CA VAL A 121 -13.79 3.35 5.15
C VAL A 121 -12.37 3.35 4.58
N ALA A 122 -11.66 2.22 4.72
CA ALA A 122 -10.43 1.94 4.01
C ALA A 122 -10.67 0.84 2.98
N ILE A 123 -10.41 1.14 1.70
CA ILE A 123 -10.48 0.16 0.61
C ILE A 123 -9.07 -0.37 0.36
N VAL A 124 -8.86 -1.67 0.54
CA VAL A 124 -7.58 -2.33 0.32
C VAL A 124 -7.62 -3.09 -1.00
N GLU A 125 -6.91 -2.61 -2.01
CA GLU A 125 -6.75 -3.31 -3.28
C GLU A 125 -5.55 -4.27 -3.21
N ILE A 126 -5.83 -5.55 -3.41
CA ILE A 126 -4.80 -6.60 -3.51
C ILE A 126 -4.42 -6.79 -4.98
N GLY A 127 -3.16 -6.47 -5.31
CA GLY A 127 -2.56 -6.72 -6.62
C GLY A 127 -2.29 -8.20 -6.89
N GLY A 128 -1.88 -8.52 -8.13
CA GLY A 128 -1.74 -9.89 -8.61
C GLY A 128 -2.93 -10.33 -9.47
N THR A 129 -3.05 -11.62 -9.74
CA THR A 129 -4.12 -12.20 -10.57
C THR A 129 -5.04 -13.05 -9.72
#